data_AF-K6WTG2-F1
#
_entry.id   AF-K6WTG2-F1
#
_cell.length_a   1.000
_cell.length_b   1.000
_cell.length_c   1.000
_cell.angle_alpha   90.00
_cell.angle_beta   90.00
_cell.angle_gamma   90.00
#
_symmetry.space_group_name_H-M   'P 1'
#
loop_
_entity.id
_entity.type
_entity.pdbx_description
1 polymer ?
#
loop_
_entity_poly.entity_id
_entity_poly.type
_entity_poly.pdbx_seq_one_letter_code
_entity_poly.pdbx_strand_id
1 'polypeptide(L)'
;MLPSHTRTATRRLGLSVALVVALTVPLAAGAKADPGEWFLLPGQTLGPDQSLRAPNGSSTLRMQQDGNLVQYAASGAVLWASHTVADANRNSILRMQDDGNAVVIAPGNRPVWATGTSGNSGSTLELQNDGNLVVYAPGHRAIWANGVQLDAPSKPANPAPSQSFFVAMGDSFSSGEGNPPFDEGTANSRNSCHRSSQAWPRLLAEKVGVPIHPSGHMACSGAVTNNILKNRQFNEVTQLEHLRRLPGAKFITVTIGGNDAAFATTVTVCTLSDFRACFAAVERSKKLIRDKLPGRLAQTYDGIRRNSQGQKIVVVGYPSLMTKSDFNLPKHCVWLDPVSRQLLVNLASDLENGLSRSVRDAQARGLNIEYVSTLDSFAGHELCTADSYVKSITPASANNSYAAHPILKGQEAMANRVAESIRGLGLAS
;
A
#
# COMPACT_ATOMS: atom_id res chain seq x y z
N MET A 1 73.79 -12.08 -24.02
CA MET A 1 73.53 -11.51 -25.36
C MET A 1 72.13 -11.94 -25.78
N LEU A 2 71.27 -10.97 -26.10
CA LEU A 2 69.90 -11.14 -26.64
C LEU A 2 69.90 -11.96 -27.95
N PRO A 3 68.76 -12.56 -28.33
CA PRO A 3 67.90 -11.84 -29.26
C PRO A 3 66.39 -11.87 -28.94
N SER A 4 65.79 -10.75 -29.32
CA SER A 4 64.39 -10.37 -29.35
C SER A 4 63.58 -11.09 -30.45
N HIS A 5 62.36 -11.51 -30.14
CA HIS A 5 61.34 -11.83 -31.15
C HIS A 5 60.31 -10.69 -31.28
N THR A 6 60.30 -10.05 -32.43
CA THR A 6 59.26 -9.16 -32.92
C THR A 6 58.10 -9.98 -33.51
N ARG A 7 56.86 -9.68 -33.12
CA ARG A 7 55.66 -10.08 -33.86
C ARG A 7 54.84 -8.84 -34.20
N THR A 8 54.65 -8.67 -35.49
CA THR A 8 53.89 -7.64 -36.20
C THR A 8 52.39 -7.75 -35.91
N ALA A 9 51.76 -6.63 -35.53
CA ALA A 9 50.31 -6.51 -35.39
C ALA A 9 49.69 -5.94 -36.69
N THR A 10 48.86 -6.74 -37.36
CA THR A 10 48.01 -6.28 -38.47
C THR A 10 46.66 -5.83 -37.92
N ARG A 11 46.39 -4.51 -37.96
CA ARG A 11 45.07 -3.93 -37.67
C ARG A 11 44.14 -4.17 -38.85
N ARG A 12 43.08 -4.99 -38.66
CA ARG A 12 41.90 -4.99 -39.55
C ARG A 12 40.92 -3.92 -39.06
N LEU A 13 40.65 -2.90 -39.88
CA LEU A 13 39.51 -2.01 -39.69
C LEU A 13 38.23 -2.79 -40.06
N GLY A 14 37.38 -3.10 -39.08
CA GLY A 14 36.01 -3.53 -39.32
C GLY A 14 35.07 -2.33 -39.29
N LEU A 15 34.55 -1.92 -40.44
CA LEU A 15 33.43 -0.97 -40.52
C LEU A 15 32.20 -1.65 -39.90
N SER A 16 31.75 -1.19 -38.73
CA SER A 16 30.48 -1.60 -38.15
C SER A 16 29.40 -0.63 -38.64
N VAL A 17 28.57 -1.09 -39.58
CA VAL A 17 27.35 -0.38 -39.99
C VAL A 17 26.33 -0.57 -38.85
N ALA A 18 26.13 0.47 -38.04
CA ALA A 18 25.07 0.50 -37.05
C ALA A 18 23.73 0.68 -37.77
N LEU A 19 22.96 -0.39 -37.88
CA LEU A 19 21.57 -0.35 -38.31
C LEU A 19 20.75 0.34 -37.21
N VAL A 20 20.42 1.63 -37.41
CA VAL A 20 19.48 2.34 -36.55
C VAL A 20 18.08 1.81 -36.86
N VAL A 21 17.64 0.82 -36.09
CA VAL A 21 16.23 0.45 -36.04
C VAL A 21 15.52 1.58 -35.29
N ALA A 22 14.85 2.47 -36.03
CA ALA A 22 13.92 3.41 -35.45
C ALA A 22 12.77 2.61 -34.82
N LEU A 23 12.90 2.30 -33.52
CA LEU A 23 11.80 1.86 -32.70
C LEU A 23 10.81 3.02 -32.62
N THR A 24 9.76 2.96 -33.44
CA THR A 24 8.55 3.71 -33.19
C THR A 24 7.96 3.18 -31.88
N VAL A 25 8.29 3.84 -30.77
CA VAL A 25 7.58 3.63 -29.51
C VAL A 25 6.14 4.04 -29.77
N PRO A 26 5.16 3.12 -29.76
CA PRO A 26 3.78 3.54 -29.84
C PRO A 26 3.53 4.40 -28.60
N LEU A 27 3.01 5.62 -28.80
CA LEU A 27 2.55 6.45 -27.67
C LEU A 27 1.66 5.57 -26.80
N ALA A 28 2.06 5.42 -25.53
CA ALA A 28 1.27 4.68 -24.56
C ALA A 28 -0.14 5.27 -24.54
N ALA A 29 -1.13 4.45 -24.90
CA ALA A 29 -2.52 4.79 -24.62
C ALA A 29 -2.61 5.09 -23.12
N GLY A 30 -3.07 6.30 -22.78
CA GLY A 30 -3.19 6.74 -21.39
C GLY A 30 -3.94 5.69 -20.58
N ALA A 31 -3.40 5.30 -19.42
CA ALA A 31 -4.05 4.32 -18.57
C ALA A 31 -5.46 4.81 -18.23
N LYS A 32 -6.47 3.94 -18.39
CA LYS A 32 -7.85 4.26 -17.97
C LYS A 32 -7.94 4.12 -16.46
N ALA A 33 -8.65 5.03 -15.80
CA ALA A 33 -9.02 4.87 -14.40
C ALA A 33 -10.07 3.76 -14.26
N ASP A 34 -9.97 3.00 -13.17
CA ASP A 34 -10.92 1.94 -12.86
C ASP A 34 -12.24 2.54 -12.31
N PRO A 35 -13.40 1.93 -12.59
CA PRO A 35 -14.67 2.40 -12.05
C PRO A 35 -14.64 2.47 -10.51
N GLY A 36 -14.81 3.67 -9.94
CA GLY A 36 -14.83 3.87 -8.48
C GLY A 36 -13.59 4.53 -7.87
N GLU A 37 -12.57 4.83 -8.68
CA GLU A 37 -11.49 5.72 -8.23
C GLU A 37 -12.02 7.17 -8.04
N TRP A 38 -11.46 7.91 -7.09
CA TRP A 38 -11.86 9.30 -6.79
C TRP A 38 -10.88 10.34 -7.37
N PHE A 39 -9.86 9.89 -8.12
CA PHE A 39 -8.82 10.75 -8.66
C PHE A 39 -8.28 10.23 -10.00
N LEU A 40 -7.55 11.09 -10.71
CA LEU A 40 -6.68 10.75 -11.83
C LEU A 40 -5.24 11.19 -11.54
N LEU A 41 -4.30 10.26 -11.72
CA LEU A 41 -2.86 10.53 -11.74
C LEU A 41 -2.42 11.14 -13.08
N PRO A 42 -1.21 11.76 -13.14
CA PRO A 42 -0.62 12.16 -14.41
C PRO A 42 -0.64 11.03 -15.45
N GLY A 43 -1.12 11.37 -16.65
CA GLY A 43 -1.23 10.47 -17.79
C GLY A 43 -2.51 9.62 -17.81
N GLN A 44 -3.27 9.54 -16.71
CA GLN A 44 -4.50 8.75 -16.64
C GLN A 44 -5.69 9.44 -17.33
N THR A 45 -6.64 8.61 -17.76
CA THR A 45 -7.82 9.02 -18.51
C THR A 45 -9.11 8.45 -17.89
N LEU A 46 -10.18 9.24 -17.97
CA LEU A 46 -11.55 8.80 -17.74
C LEU A 46 -12.26 8.77 -19.09
N GLY A 47 -12.56 7.57 -19.57
CA GLY A 47 -13.23 7.34 -20.86
C GLY A 47 -14.73 7.56 -20.82
N PRO A 48 -15.41 7.43 -21.97
CA PRO A 48 -16.86 7.57 -22.06
C PRO A 48 -17.60 6.62 -21.12
N ASP A 49 -18.62 7.14 -20.45
CA ASP A 49 -19.44 6.55 -19.39
C ASP A 49 -18.69 6.09 -18.12
N GLN A 50 -17.37 6.28 -18.06
CA GLN A 50 -16.61 6.06 -16.83
C GLN A 50 -16.81 7.22 -15.85
N SER A 51 -16.66 6.92 -14.56
CA SER A 51 -16.90 7.87 -13.49
C SER A 51 -15.84 7.83 -12.40
N LEU A 52 -15.54 8.99 -11.82
CA LEU A 52 -14.92 9.11 -10.51
C LEU A 52 -16.00 9.25 -9.44
N ARG A 53 -15.83 8.64 -8.26
CA ARG A 53 -16.80 8.72 -7.16
C ARG A 53 -16.13 9.30 -5.92
N ALA A 54 -16.73 10.31 -5.29
CA ALA A 54 -16.21 10.86 -4.04
C ALA A 54 -16.12 9.73 -2.97
N PRO A 55 -15.06 9.67 -2.13
CA PRO A 55 -14.87 8.58 -1.17
C PRO A 55 -16.05 8.33 -0.22
N ASN A 56 -16.76 9.38 0.19
CA ASN A 56 -17.98 9.30 1.02
C ASN A 56 -19.27 9.04 0.23
N GLY A 57 -19.18 8.86 -1.08
CA GLY A 57 -20.31 8.65 -1.98
C GLY A 57 -21.18 9.87 -2.25
N SER A 58 -20.81 11.07 -1.76
CA SER A 58 -21.64 12.29 -1.84
C SER A 58 -21.87 12.78 -3.28
N SER A 59 -20.91 12.54 -4.17
CA SER A 59 -20.98 12.93 -5.56
C SER A 59 -20.22 11.98 -6.49
N THR A 60 -20.48 12.10 -7.78
CA THR A 60 -19.85 11.30 -8.85
C THR A 60 -19.59 12.21 -10.04
N LEU A 61 -18.36 12.23 -10.56
CA LEU A 61 -17.99 12.90 -11.80
C LEU A 61 -18.02 11.87 -12.93
N ARG A 62 -18.82 12.09 -13.97
CA ARG A 62 -18.98 11.17 -15.10
C ARG A 62 -18.61 11.85 -16.40
N MET A 63 -17.73 11.21 -17.17
CA MET A 63 -17.47 11.58 -18.57
C MET A 63 -18.53 10.90 -19.43
N GLN A 64 -19.49 11.64 -19.95
CA GLN A 64 -20.64 11.06 -20.64
C GLN A 64 -20.37 10.74 -22.10
N GLN A 65 -21.08 9.76 -22.65
CA GLN A 65 -21.03 9.40 -24.07
C GLN A 65 -21.28 10.58 -25.03
N ASP A 66 -22.06 11.58 -24.60
CA ASP A 66 -22.41 12.78 -25.38
C ASP A 66 -21.29 13.84 -25.44
N GLY A 67 -20.17 13.60 -24.77
CA GLY A 67 -19.03 14.51 -24.73
C GLY A 67 -19.05 15.50 -23.57
N ASN A 68 -20.01 15.42 -22.66
CA ASN A 68 -20.08 16.28 -21.48
C ASN A 68 -19.42 15.64 -20.27
N LEU A 69 -18.61 16.39 -19.52
CA LEU A 69 -18.11 15.99 -18.22
C LEU A 69 -19.04 16.57 -17.16
N VAL A 70 -19.73 15.73 -16.40
CA VAL A 70 -20.80 16.17 -15.49
C VAL A 70 -20.60 15.59 -14.12
N GLN A 71 -20.69 16.44 -13.10
CA GLN A 71 -20.71 16.03 -11.72
C GLN A 71 -22.15 15.96 -11.21
N TYR A 72 -22.47 14.86 -10.54
CA TYR A 72 -23.76 14.57 -9.94
C TYR A 72 -23.64 14.44 -8.43
N ALA A 73 -24.63 14.92 -7.69
CA ALA A 73 -24.85 14.54 -6.30
C ALA A 73 -25.31 13.09 -6.20
N ALA A 74 -25.22 12.50 -5.01
CA ALA A 74 -25.76 11.16 -4.72
C ALA A 74 -27.25 11.03 -5.06
N SER A 75 -28.01 12.13 -4.97
CA SER A 75 -29.44 12.20 -5.36
C SER A 75 -29.68 12.14 -6.88
N GLY A 76 -28.62 12.25 -7.69
CA GLY A 76 -28.72 12.38 -9.15
C GLY A 76 -28.85 13.82 -9.65
N ALA A 77 -28.90 14.82 -8.77
CA ALA A 77 -28.89 16.23 -9.17
C ALA A 77 -27.56 16.62 -9.82
N VAL A 78 -27.59 17.43 -10.90
CA VAL A 78 -26.37 17.98 -11.52
C VAL A 78 -25.80 19.08 -10.65
N LEU A 79 -24.52 18.96 -10.27
CA LEU A 79 -23.80 19.94 -9.46
C LEU A 79 -22.95 20.88 -10.31
N TRP A 80 -22.34 20.33 -11.37
CA TRP A 80 -21.45 21.06 -12.26
C TRP A 80 -21.34 20.32 -13.60
N ALA A 81 -21.07 21.04 -14.69
CA ALA A 81 -20.79 20.46 -15.99
C ALA A 81 -19.73 21.27 -16.76
N SER A 82 -18.98 20.60 -17.64
CA SER A 82 -18.06 21.27 -18.58
C SER A 82 -18.78 21.99 -19.71
N HIS A 83 -20.08 21.73 -19.90
CA HIS A 83 -20.93 22.28 -20.98
C HIS A 83 -20.37 21.99 -22.39
N THR A 84 -19.80 20.80 -22.57
CA THR A 84 -19.15 20.38 -23.83
C THR A 84 -20.02 19.46 -24.69
N VAL A 85 -21.32 19.36 -24.40
CA VAL A 85 -22.27 18.53 -25.17
C VAL A 85 -22.35 18.99 -26.62
N ALA A 86 -21.99 18.11 -27.55
CA ALA A 86 -22.15 18.30 -29.00
C ALA A 86 -21.93 16.97 -29.72
N ASP A 87 -22.57 16.75 -30.87
CA ASP A 87 -22.37 15.53 -31.66
C ASP A 87 -20.89 15.32 -32.06
N ALA A 88 -20.18 16.41 -32.39
CA ALA A 88 -18.75 16.37 -32.69
C ALA A 88 -17.86 16.03 -31.48
N ASN A 89 -18.40 16.07 -30.26
CA ASN A 89 -17.69 15.78 -29.02
C ASN A 89 -18.08 14.42 -28.41
N ARG A 90 -18.98 13.66 -29.04
CA ARG A 90 -19.34 12.31 -28.59
C ARG A 90 -18.08 11.44 -28.42
N ASN A 91 -18.12 10.57 -27.42
CA ASN A 91 -16.99 9.70 -27.05
C ASN A 91 -15.73 10.46 -26.63
N SER A 92 -15.86 11.69 -26.11
CA SER A 92 -14.73 12.41 -25.51
C SER A 92 -14.18 11.67 -24.29
N ILE A 93 -12.90 11.92 -23.99
CA ILE A 93 -12.25 11.47 -22.76
C ILE A 93 -11.90 12.68 -21.90
N LEU A 94 -11.85 12.50 -20.59
CA LEU A 94 -11.12 13.40 -19.71
C LEU A 94 -9.71 12.83 -19.49
N ARG A 95 -8.67 13.66 -19.63
CA ARG A 95 -7.28 13.25 -19.39
C ARG A 95 -6.62 14.20 -18.39
N MET A 96 -6.04 13.65 -17.34
CA MET A 96 -5.07 14.38 -16.51
C MET A 96 -3.71 14.28 -17.21
N GLN A 97 -3.29 15.35 -17.88
CA GLN A 97 -2.08 15.35 -18.70
C GLN A 97 -0.82 15.47 -17.84
N ASP A 98 0.32 14.98 -18.35
CA ASP A 98 1.60 14.96 -17.64
C ASP A 98 2.17 16.37 -17.35
N ASP A 99 1.71 17.37 -18.09
CA ASP A 99 2.03 18.79 -17.89
C ASP A 99 1.24 19.44 -16.74
N GLY A 100 0.32 18.71 -16.12
CA GLY A 100 -0.51 19.18 -15.02
C GLY A 100 -1.86 19.78 -15.43
N ASN A 101 -2.27 19.65 -16.69
CA ASN A 101 -3.57 20.14 -17.17
C ASN A 101 -4.61 19.01 -17.25
N ALA A 102 -5.80 19.21 -16.67
CA ALA A 102 -6.93 18.30 -16.89
C ALA A 102 -7.75 18.79 -18.08
N VAL A 103 -7.95 17.93 -19.08
CA VAL A 103 -8.52 18.32 -20.38
C VAL A 103 -9.57 17.33 -20.84
N VAL A 104 -10.74 17.81 -21.25
CA VAL A 104 -11.70 17.02 -22.02
C VAL A 104 -11.28 17.08 -23.49
N ILE A 105 -11.02 15.92 -24.08
CA ILE A 105 -10.48 15.76 -25.44
C ILE A 105 -11.49 14.97 -26.28
N ALA A 106 -12.02 15.63 -27.30
CA ALA A 106 -12.90 15.03 -28.30
C ALA A 106 -12.12 14.20 -29.33
N PRO A 107 -12.81 13.30 -30.09
CA PRO A 107 -12.18 12.55 -31.16
C PRO A 107 -11.39 13.44 -32.13
N GLY A 108 -10.26 12.91 -32.63
CA GLY A 108 -9.30 13.70 -33.40
C GLY A 108 -8.33 14.53 -32.55
N ASN A 109 -8.21 14.23 -31.25
CA ASN A 109 -7.32 14.92 -30.30
C ASN A 109 -7.62 16.42 -30.14
N ARG A 110 -8.91 16.78 -30.20
CA ARG A 110 -9.37 18.17 -30.13
C ARG A 110 -9.76 18.51 -28.70
N PRO A 111 -9.03 19.41 -28.00
CA PRO A 111 -9.41 19.83 -26.66
C PRO A 111 -10.70 20.68 -26.73
N VAL A 112 -11.66 20.38 -25.86
CA VAL A 112 -12.96 21.08 -25.82
C VAL A 112 -13.24 21.75 -24.47
N TRP A 113 -12.50 21.37 -23.43
CA TRP A 113 -12.49 22.02 -22.12
C TRP A 113 -11.16 21.73 -21.41
N ALA A 114 -10.67 22.66 -20.58
CA ALA A 114 -9.45 22.46 -19.80
C ALA A 114 -9.47 23.25 -18.48
N THR A 115 -8.72 22.78 -17.49
CA THR A 115 -8.52 23.50 -16.20
C THR A 115 -7.56 24.68 -16.30
N GLY A 116 -6.72 24.73 -17.34
CA GLY A 116 -5.75 25.82 -17.55
C GLY A 116 -4.54 25.74 -16.62
N THR A 117 -4.19 24.54 -16.15
CA THR A 117 -3.18 24.31 -15.11
C THR A 117 -1.84 23.78 -15.64
N SER A 118 -1.61 23.85 -16.96
CA SER A 118 -0.37 23.42 -17.61
C SER A 118 0.88 24.08 -17.02
N GLY A 119 1.99 23.35 -16.98
CA GLY A 119 3.25 23.79 -16.34
C GLY A 119 3.39 23.34 -14.89
N ASN A 120 2.43 22.57 -14.37
CA ASN A 120 2.47 21.98 -13.03
C ASN A 120 2.59 20.44 -13.14
N SER A 121 3.67 19.95 -13.74
CA SER A 121 3.88 18.52 -13.95
C SER A 121 3.80 17.71 -12.65
N GLY A 122 3.23 16.51 -12.74
CA GLY A 122 2.97 15.66 -11.57
C GLY A 122 1.67 16.00 -10.83
N SER A 123 0.83 16.88 -11.37
CA SER A 123 -0.47 17.19 -10.76
C SER A 123 -1.47 16.03 -10.86
N THR A 124 -2.38 15.96 -9.88
CA THR A 124 -3.51 15.01 -9.84
C THR A 124 -4.83 15.77 -9.98
N LEU A 125 -5.86 15.11 -10.53
CA LEU A 125 -7.24 15.59 -10.46
C LEU A 125 -7.98 14.76 -9.40
N GLU A 126 -8.62 15.39 -8.42
CA GLU A 126 -9.21 14.70 -7.28
C GLU A 126 -10.65 15.18 -7.01
N LEU A 127 -11.59 14.25 -6.86
CA LEU A 127 -12.97 14.50 -6.47
C LEU A 127 -13.13 14.31 -4.95
N GLN A 128 -13.43 15.39 -4.26
CA GLN A 128 -13.43 15.46 -2.80
C GLN A 128 -14.77 15.11 -2.17
N ASN A 129 -14.76 14.84 -0.86
CA ASN A 129 -15.95 14.48 -0.08
C ASN A 129 -17.00 15.61 0.02
N ASP A 130 -16.56 16.86 -0.05
CA ASP A 130 -17.40 18.07 -0.10
C ASP A 130 -17.93 18.35 -1.52
N GLY A 131 -17.65 17.46 -2.48
CA GLY A 131 -18.04 17.62 -3.88
C GLY A 131 -17.12 18.54 -4.67
N ASN A 132 -16.06 19.09 -4.11
CA ASN A 132 -15.15 19.92 -4.89
C ASN A 132 -14.29 19.03 -5.82
N LEU A 133 -14.20 19.38 -7.11
CA LEU A 133 -13.28 18.75 -8.04
C LEU A 133 -12.05 19.66 -8.16
N VAL A 134 -10.88 19.15 -7.78
CA VAL A 134 -9.66 19.97 -7.60
C VAL A 134 -8.49 19.41 -8.38
N VAL A 135 -7.68 20.27 -9.00
CA VAL A 135 -6.34 19.91 -9.49
C VAL A 135 -5.31 20.29 -8.43
N TYR A 136 -4.52 19.31 -8.01
CA TYR A 136 -3.46 19.47 -7.02
C TYR A 136 -2.07 19.35 -7.66
N ALA A 137 -1.25 20.39 -7.53
CA ALA A 137 0.18 20.34 -7.85
C ALA A 137 0.97 19.49 -6.82
N PRO A 138 2.21 19.06 -7.13
CA PRO A 138 3.08 18.39 -6.17
C PRO A 138 3.18 19.13 -4.84
N GLY A 139 3.16 18.37 -3.74
CA GLY A 139 3.00 18.93 -2.39
C GLY A 139 1.54 19.21 -1.99
N HIS A 140 0.57 18.76 -2.80
CA HIS A 140 -0.87 18.87 -2.56
C HIS A 140 -1.37 20.32 -2.47
N ARG A 141 -0.82 21.19 -3.32
CA ARG A 141 -1.23 22.59 -3.46
C ARG A 141 -2.33 22.70 -4.50
N ALA A 142 -3.52 23.14 -4.10
CA ALA A 142 -4.63 23.35 -5.03
C ALA A 142 -4.28 24.45 -6.04
N ILE A 143 -4.45 24.17 -7.33
CA ILE A 143 -4.17 25.11 -8.43
C ILE A 143 -5.40 25.39 -9.31
N TRP A 144 -6.44 24.58 -9.18
CA TRP A 144 -7.75 24.80 -9.79
C TRP A 144 -8.84 24.05 -9.01
N ALA A 145 -10.05 24.58 -8.97
CA ALA A 145 -11.22 23.95 -8.38
C ALA A 145 -12.48 24.29 -9.17
N ASN A 146 -13.45 23.38 -9.24
CA ASN A 146 -14.74 23.63 -9.91
C ASN A 146 -15.72 24.47 -9.07
N GLY A 147 -15.40 24.68 -7.79
CA GLY A 147 -16.19 25.51 -6.88
C GLY A 147 -17.46 24.86 -6.35
N VAL A 148 -17.70 23.57 -6.66
CA VAL A 148 -18.79 22.82 -6.03
C VAL A 148 -18.47 22.68 -4.56
N GLN A 149 -19.40 23.13 -3.73
CA GLN A 149 -19.44 22.92 -2.30
C GLN A 149 -20.81 22.36 -1.99
N LEU A 150 -20.92 21.04 -1.94
CA LEU A 150 -22.04 20.43 -1.24
C LEU A 150 -21.93 20.87 0.21
N ASP A 151 -23.05 21.20 0.84
CA ASP A 151 -23.09 21.44 2.29
C ASP A 151 -22.55 20.20 3.00
N ALA A 152 -21.23 20.17 3.22
CA ALA A 152 -20.69 19.55 4.40
C ALA A 152 -21.42 20.20 5.57
N PRO A 153 -21.81 19.47 6.62
CA PRO A 153 -22.37 20.10 7.82
C PRO A 153 -21.49 21.31 8.15
N SER A 154 -22.11 22.49 8.15
CA SER A 154 -21.47 23.78 8.39
C SER A 154 -20.46 23.63 9.53
N LYS A 155 -19.24 24.13 9.35
CA LYS A 155 -18.18 24.19 10.38
C LYS A 155 -18.82 24.36 11.77
N PRO A 156 -18.82 23.33 12.64
CA PRO A 156 -19.37 23.48 13.96
C PRO A 156 -18.47 24.43 14.74
N ALA A 157 -19.05 25.49 15.29
CA ALA A 157 -18.49 26.14 16.46
C ALA A 157 -18.44 25.08 17.57
N ASN A 158 -17.23 24.63 17.91
CA ASN A 158 -16.89 23.50 18.78
C ASN A 158 -17.44 22.12 18.33
N PRO A 159 -16.57 21.17 17.93
CA PRO A 159 -17.02 19.86 17.47
C PRO A 159 -17.44 18.97 18.64
N ALA A 160 -18.68 18.49 18.61
CA ALA A 160 -18.96 17.11 19.02
C ALA A 160 -18.29 16.18 17.98
N PRO A 161 -17.71 15.03 18.39
CA PRO A 161 -16.67 14.36 17.62
C PRO A 161 -17.18 13.89 16.26
N SER A 162 -16.58 14.43 15.19
CA SER A 162 -16.58 13.82 13.87
C SER A 162 -16.29 12.33 14.03
N GLN A 163 -16.96 11.44 13.28
CA GLN A 163 -16.54 10.04 13.21
C GLN A 163 -15.04 10.01 12.89
N SER A 164 -14.26 9.73 13.92
CA SER A 164 -12.82 9.70 13.87
C SER A 164 -12.48 8.44 13.07
N PHE A 165 -11.86 8.57 11.89
CA PHE A 165 -11.42 7.43 11.11
C PHE A 165 -9.97 7.08 11.43
N PHE A 166 -9.49 5.91 11.03
CA PHE A 166 -8.05 5.62 11.05
C PHE A 166 -7.56 5.17 9.67
N VAL A 167 -6.23 5.14 9.52
CA VAL A 167 -5.54 4.70 8.30
C VAL A 167 -4.68 3.49 8.63
N ALA A 168 -4.66 2.51 7.73
CA ALA A 168 -3.88 1.28 7.84
C ALA A 168 -2.80 1.21 6.76
N MET A 169 -1.55 1.33 7.20
CA MET A 169 -0.35 1.17 6.39
C MET A 169 0.30 -0.19 6.67
N GLY A 170 1.25 -0.60 5.86
CA GLY A 170 2.12 -1.73 6.16
C GLY A 170 2.32 -2.71 5.01
N ASP A 171 2.72 -3.91 5.37
CA ASP A 171 3.02 -5.01 4.46
C ASP A 171 1.87 -6.02 4.33
N SER A 172 2.19 -7.25 3.93
CA SER A 172 1.25 -8.34 3.68
C SER A 172 0.42 -8.73 4.90
N PHE A 173 0.95 -8.57 6.12
CA PHE A 173 0.20 -8.86 7.34
C PHE A 173 -0.93 -7.86 7.56
N SER A 174 -0.72 -6.59 7.22
CA SER A 174 -1.79 -5.58 7.24
C SER A 174 -2.67 -5.62 6.01
N SER A 175 -2.14 -5.96 4.83
CA SER A 175 -2.97 -6.10 3.62
C SER A 175 -3.95 -7.26 3.74
N GLY A 176 -3.60 -8.31 4.49
CA GLY A 176 -4.40 -9.53 4.61
C GLY A 176 -4.10 -10.55 3.51
N GLU A 177 -2.85 -10.59 3.02
CA GLU A 177 -2.37 -11.61 2.08
C GLU A 177 -2.79 -13.01 2.53
N GLY A 178 -3.21 -13.83 1.57
CA GLY A 178 -3.65 -15.21 1.83
C GLY A 178 -5.07 -15.37 2.36
N ASN A 179 -5.80 -14.27 2.56
CA ASN A 179 -7.18 -14.29 3.03
C ASN A 179 -8.15 -13.62 2.04
N PRO A 180 -8.51 -14.24 0.89
CA PRO A 180 -9.49 -13.67 -0.04
C PRO A 180 -10.88 -13.51 0.60
N PRO A 181 -11.76 -12.63 0.07
CA PRO A 181 -11.61 -11.90 -1.18
C PRO A 181 -10.77 -10.62 -1.03
N PHE A 182 -9.97 -10.36 -2.07
CA PHE A 182 -9.19 -9.13 -2.21
C PHE A 182 -9.99 -8.04 -2.91
N ASP A 183 -9.68 -6.79 -2.57
CA ASP A 183 -10.21 -5.62 -3.24
C ASP A 183 -9.91 -5.68 -4.74
N GLU A 184 -10.89 -5.23 -5.52
CA GLU A 184 -10.74 -5.06 -6.96
C GLU A 184 -9.48 -4.25 -7.28
N GLY A 185 -8.78 -4.65 -8.34
CA GLY A 185 -7.54 -3.98 -8.75
C GLY A 185 -6.30 -4.36 -7.93
N THR A 186 -6.41 -5.06 -6.80
CA THR A 186 -5.25 -5.39 -5.93
C THR A 186 -4.73 -6.82 -6.05
N ALA A 187 -5.39 -7.66 -6.87
CA ALA A 187 -5.07 -9.06 -7.11
C ALA A 187 -5.11 -9.41 -8.61
N ASN A 188 -4.19 -8.83 -9.39
CA ASN A 188 -4.06 -9.06 -10.83
C ASN A 188 -2.59 -9.02 -11.28
N SER A 189 -2.34 -9.15 -12.59
CA SER A 189 -0.99 -9.21 -13.16
C SER A 189 -0.18 -7.91 -13.03
N ARG A 190 -0.83 -6.79 -12.74
CA ARG A 190 -0.22 -5.46 -12.58
C ARG A 190 -0.10 -5.04 -11.12
N ASN A 191 -0.96 -5.57 -10.27
CA ASN A 191 -1.02 -5.22 -8.87
C ASN A 191 -1.34 -6.43 -7.99
N SER A 192 -0.42 -6.71 -7.08
CA SER A 192 -0.50 -7.81 -6.12
C SER A 192 -0.36 -7.31 -4.69
N CYS A 193 -0.89 -6.12 -4.38
CA CYS A 193 -0.94 -5.62 -3.01
C CYS A 193 -1.84 -6.47 -2.12
N HIS A 194 -2.78 -7.22 -2.71
CA HIS A 194 -3.64 -8.20 -2.06
C HIS A 194 -4.26 -7.66 -0.77
N ARG A 195 -5.04 -6.58 -0.91
CA ARG A 195 -5.78 -6.00 0.22
C ARG A 195 -7.08 -6.75 0.42
N SER A 196 -7.14 -7.55 1.47
CA SER A 196 -8.31 -8.35 1.82
C SER A 196 -9.40 -7.50 2.46
N SER A 197 -10.65 -7.78 2.09
CA SER A 197 -11.82 -7.30 2.81
C SER A 197 -11.90 -7.78 4.26
N GLN A 198 -11.18 -8.86 4.58
CA GLN A 198 -11.10 -9.51 5.87
C GLN A 198 -9.72 -9.34 6.54
N ALA A 199 -8.96 -8.32 6.14
CA ALA A 199 -7.70 -7.99 6.79
C ALA A 199 -7.93 -7.46 8.21
N TRP A 200 -7.02 -7.74 9.14
CA TRP A 200 -7.14 -7.34 10.54
C TRP A 200 -7.40 -5.84 10.74
N PRO A 201 -6.89 -4.89 9.92
CA PRO A 201 -7.27 -3.49 10.09
C PRO A 201 -8.75 -3.27 9.78
N ARG A 202 -9.33 -3.92 8.77
CA ARG A 202 -10.76 -3.79 8.48
C ARG A 202 -11.62 -4.39 9.61
N LEU A 203 -11.21 -5.53 10.14
CA LEU A 203 -11.87 -6.15 11.29
C LEU A 203 -11.70 -5.33 12.58
N LEU A 204 -10.59 -4.61 12.73
CA LEU A 204 -10.37 -3.69 13.85
C LEU A 204 -11.44 -2.60 13.87
N ALA A 205 -11.79 -2.06 12.70
CA ALA A 205 -12.72 -0.93 12.58
C ALA A 205 -14.07 -1.21 13.26
N GLU A 206 -14.61 -2.41 13.05
CA GLU A 206 -15.85 -2.87 13.69
C GLU A 206 -15.66 -3.05 15.21
N LYS A 207 -14.53 -3.63 15.64
CA LYS A 207 -14.26 -3.93 17.05
C LYS A 207 -14.10 -2.68 17.90
N VAL A 208 -13.55 -1.61 17.34
CA VAL A 208 -13.24 -0.38 18.09
C VAL A 208 -14.20 0.77 17.79
N GLY A 209 -15.16 0.59 16.89
CA GLY A 209 -16.13 1.63 16.52
C GLY A 209 -15.48 2.87 15.85
N VAL A 210 -14.27 2.71 15.30
CA VAL A 210 -13.53 3.74 14.57
C VAL A 210 -13.40 3.22 13.13
N PRO A 211 -14.14 3.77 12.15
CA PRO A 211 -14.08 3.26 10.79
C PRO A 211 -12.68 3.46 10.19
N ILE A 212 -12.27 2.55 9.30
CA ILE A 212 -11.17 2.85 8.38
C ILE A 212 -11.66 3.82 7.31
N HIS A 213 -10.85 4.80 6.91
CA HIS A 213 -11.21 5.63 5.75
C HIS A 213 -11.38 4.74 4.51
N PRO A 214 -12.31 5.02 3.57
CA PRO A 214 -12.50 4.21 2.36
C PRO A 214 -11.20 4.00 1.56
N SER A 215 -10.38 5.04 1.46
CA SER A 215 -9.02 5.01 0.87
C SER A 215 -7.91 4.77 1.90
N GLY A 216 -8.25 4.52 3.16
CA GLY A 216 -7.33 4.42 4.28
C GLY A 216 -6.63 3.07 4.41
N HIS A 217 -7.05 2.04 3.68
CA HIS A 217 -6.34 0.77 3.64
C HIS A 217 -5.31 0.78 2.51
N MET A 218 -4.06 1.10 2.84
CA MET A 218 -2.96 1.24 1.88
C MET A 218 -1.80 0.28 2.10
N ALA A 219 -1.97 -0.69 3.01
CA ALA A 219 -1.04 -1.79 3.16
C ALA A 219 -0.89 -2.57 1.84
N CYS A 220 0.30 -3.11 1.59
CA CYS A 220 0.60 -3.78 0.34
C CYS A 220 1.52 -4.96 0.57
N SER A 221 1.14 -6.13 0.06
CA SER A 221 1.94 -7.34 0.16
C SER A 221 3.37 -7.16 -0.36
N GLY A 222 4.35 -7.72 0.35
CA GLY A 222 5.77 -7.59 0.01
C GLY A 222 6.41 -6.22 0.29
N ALA A 223 5.66 -5.25 0.81
CA ALA A 223 6.21 -3.93 1.10
C ALA A 223 7.37 -3.99 2.11
N VAL A 224 8.44 -3.25 1.82
CA VAL A 224 9.51 -2.88 2.77
C VAL A 224 9.34 -1.43 3.22
N THR A 225 10.11 -0.99 4.22
CA THR A 225 10.12 0.41 4.70
C THR A 225 10.28 1.45 3.58
N ASN A 226 11.06 1.14 2.54
CA ASN A 226 11.20 2.03 1.39
C ASN A 226 9.90 2.16 0.58
N ASN A 227 9.01 1.17 0.58
CA ASN A 227 7.70 1.29 -0.09
C ASN A 227 6.74 2.22 0.64
N ILE A 228 6.91 2.36 1.96
CA ILE A 228 6.26 3.44 2.69
C ILE A 228 6.83 4.79 2.24
N LEU A 229 8.16 4.92 2.20
CA LEU A 229 8.82 6.22 2.08
C LEU A 229 8.90 6.78 0.65
N LYS A 230 9.36 5.98 -0.31
CA LYS A 230 9.86 6.50 -1.61
C LYS A 230 9.73 5.56 -2.81
N ASN A 231 9.63 4.26 -2.62
CA ASN A 231 9.56 3.29 -3.70
C ASN A 231 8.10 2.94 -4.00
N ARG A 232 7.62 3.27 -5.19
CA ARG A 232 6.33 2.79 -5.70
C ARG A 232 6.35 1.27 -5.83
N GLN A 233 5.19 0.64 -5.69
CA GLN A 233 5.01 -0.80 -5.81
C GLN A 233 3.70 -1.06 -6.57
N PHE A 234 3.71 -2.03 -7.50
CA PHE A 234 2.47 -2.51 -8.13
C PHE A 234 1.60 -1.41 -8.78
N ASN A 235 2.25 -0.43 -9.41
CA ASN A 235 1.67 0.79 -9.99
C ASN A 235 1.02 1.77 -8.99
N GLU A 236 1.08 1.49 -7.70
CA GLU A 236 0.61 2.40 -6.66
C GLU A 236 1.65 3.47 -6.34
N VAL A 237 1.19 4.59 -5.79
CA VAL A 237 2.06 5.59 -5.15
C VAL A 237 2.64 5.03 -3.86
N THR A 238 3.56 5.75 -3.21
CA THR A 238 4.06 5.31 -1.90
C THR A 238 2.95 5.44 -0.85
N GLN A 239 2.99 4.61 0.18
CA GLN A 239 1.98 4.69 1.24
C GLN A 239 2.02 6.05 1.95
N LEU A 240 3.21 6.66 2.08
CA LEU A 240 3.34 8.00 2.64
C LEU A 240 2.69 9.08 1.75
N GLU A 241 2.79 8.94 0.42
CA GLU A 241 2.11 9.85 -0.50
C GLU A 241 0.59 9.71 -0.38
N HIS A 242 0.08 8.48 -0.23
CA HIS A 242 -1.34 8.26 0.01
C HIS A 242 -1.79 8.84 1.36
N LEU A 243 -1.03 8.64 2.43
CA LEU A 243 -1.31 9.20 3.76
C LEU A 243 -1.45 10.72 3.74
N ARG A 244 -0.60 11.45 2.99
CA ARG A 244 -0.68 12.91 2.87
C ARG A 244 -2.03 13.41 2.36
N ARG A 245 -2.74 12.59 1.58
CA ARG A 245 -4.05 12.91 0.99
C ARG A 245 -5.21 12.64 1.97
N LEU A 246 -4.92 12.10 3.16
CA LEU A 246 -5.91 11.70 4.17
C LEU A 246 -5.66 12.41 5.52
N PRO A 247 -5.75 13.75 5.58
CA PRO A 247 -5.57 14.49 6.84
C PRO A 247 -6.70 14.17 7.82
N GLY A 248 -6.42 14.26 9.12
CA GLY A 248 -7.44 14.11 10.17
C GLY A 248 -7.75 12.70 10.65
N ALA A 249 -6.96 11.68 10.26
CA ALA A 249 -7.05 10.37 10.90
C ALA A 249 -6.85 10.46 12.44
N LYS A 250 -7.61 9.68 13.19
CA LYS A 250 -7.49 9.59 14.65
C LYS A 250 -6.16 8.98 15.07
N PHE A 251 -5.79 7.91 14.37
CA PHE A 251 -4.55 7.19 14.52
C PHE A 251 -4.18 6.51 13.20
N ILE A 252 -2.95 6.04 13.12
CA ILE A 252 -2.42 5.31 11.97
C ILE A 252 -1.89 3.99 12.49
N THR A 253 -2.28 2.87 11.88
CA THR A 253 -1.66 1.57 12.15
C THR A 253 -0.62 1.24 11.10
N VAL A 254 0.45 0.55 11.50
CA VAL A 254 1.48 0.08 10.56
C VAL A 254 2.11 -1.25 11.00
N THR A 255 2.09 -2.26 10.13
CA THR A 255 2.99 -3.45 10.22
C THR A 255 4.08 -3.32 9.16
N ILE A 256 5.34 -3.15 9.55
CA ILE A 256 6.43 -3.06 8.58
C ILE A 256 7.76 -3.49 9.19
N GLY A 257 8.67 -4.00 8.35
CA GLY A 257 10.03 -4.35 8.75
C GLY A 257 10.33 -5.84 8.66
N GLY A 258 9.31 -6.71 8.62
CA GLY A 258 9.51 -8.15 8.41
C GLY A 258 10.20 -8.46 7.09
N ASN A 259 9.79 -7.81 5.99
CA ASN A 259 10.44 -7.95 4.69
C ASN A 259 11.85 -7.35 4.67
N ASP A 260 12.08 -6.22 5.36
CA ASP A 260 13.42 -5.63 5.52
C ASP A 260 14.40 -6.52 6.28
N ALA A 261 13.88 -7.32 7.21
CA ALA A 261 14.59 -8.34 7.97
C ALA A 261 14.73 -9.67 7.20
N ALA A 262 14.19 -9.79 5.98
CA ALA A 262 14.09 -11.04 5.24
C ALA A 262 13.37 -12.18 6.00
N PHE A 263 12.40 -11.82 6.86
CA PHE A 263 11.69 -12.79 7.70
C PHE A 263 10.90 -13.79 6.86
N ALA A 264 10.09 -13.31 5.91
CA ALA A 264 9.31 -14.16 5.01
C ALA A 264 10.21 -15.13 4.20
N THR A 265 11.28 -14.61 3.61
CA THR A 265 12.27 -15.43 2.89
C THR A 265 12.92 -16.47 3.81
N THR A 266 13.19 -16.13 5.07
CA THR A 266 13.78 -17.06 6.03
C THR A 266 12.83 -18.20 6.39
N VAL A 267 11.54 -17.91 6.60
CA VAL A 267 10.51 -18.93 6.81
C VAL A 267 10.44 -19.89 5.61
N THR A 268 10.44 -19.36 4.38
CA THR A 268 10.46 -20.17 3.15
C THR A 268 11.70 -21.04 3.06
N VAL A 269 12.91 -20.49 3.29
CA VAL A 269 14.16 -21.26 3.24
C VAL A 269 14.16 -22.37 4.28
N CYS A 270 13.74 -22.09 5.51
CA CYS A 270 13.65 -23.11 6.56
C CYS A 270 12.61 -24.20 6.27
N THR A 271 11.62 -23.91 5.40
CA THR A 271 10.61 -24.90 4.98
C THR A 271 11.08 -25.76 3.80
N LEU A 272 11.91 -25.21 2.92
CA LEU A 272 12.29 -25.84 1.66
C LEU A 272 13.68 -26.47 1.62
N SER A 273 14.56 -26.05 2.52
CA SER A 273 15.98 -26.36 2.47
C SER A 273 16.44 -27.15 3.68
N ASP A 274 17.68 -27.59 3.66
CA ASP A 274 18.29 -28.24 4.82
C ASP A 274 18.51 -27.28 6.01
N PHE A 275 18.80 -27.87 7.17
CA PHE A 275 19.10 -27.14 8.40
C PHE A 275 20.21 -26.09 8.23
N ARG A 276 21.26 -26.37 7.43
CA ARG A 276 22.38 -25.43 7.26
C ARG A 276 21.92 -24.17 6.52
N ALA A 277 21.11 -24.33 5.48
CA ALA A 277 20.52 -23.21 4.75
C ALA A 277 19.56 -22.41 5.64
N CYS A 278 18.73 -23.09 6.44
CA CYS A 278 17.84 -22.45 7.42
C CYS A 278 18.63 -21.62 8.45
N PHE A 279 19.62 -22.23 9.10
CA PHE A 279 20.45 -21.57 10.09
C PHE A 279 21.15 -20.33 9.51
N ALA A 280 21.75 -20.46 8.31
CA ALA A 280 22.39 -19.33 7.65
C ALA A 280 21.40 -18.20 7.30
N ALA A 281 20.16 -18.53 6.93
CA ALA A 281 19.11 -17.54 6.68
C ALA A 281 18.68 -16.81 7.98
N VAL A 282 18.50 -17.55 9.07
CA VAL A 282 18.17 -17.00 10.40
C VAL A 282 19.26 -16.05 10.87
N GLU A 283 20.53 -16.44 10.79
CA GLU A 283 21.64 -15.58 11.23
C GLU A 283 21.78 -14.31 10.37
N ARG A 284 21.53 -14.41 9.06
CA ARG A 284 21.43 -13.22 8.19
C ARG A 284 20.27 -12.31 8.61
N SER A 285 19.11 -12.87 8.90
CA SER A 285 17.92 -12.13 9.33
C SER A 285 18.16 -11.41 10.66
N LYS A 286 18.70 -12.10 11.67
CA LYS A 286 19.12 -11.49 12.94
C LYS A 286 20.10 -10.33 12.75
N LYS A 287 21.06 -10.48 11.83
CA LYS A 287 22.00 -9.40 11.49
C LYS A 287 21.28 -8.19 10.88
N LEU A 288 20.29 -8.40 10.01
CA LEU A 288 19.48 -7.31 9.45
C LEU A 288 18.64 -6.62 10.52
N ILE A 289 17.99 -7.38 11.40
CA ILE A 289 17.20 -6.88 12.54
C ILE A 289 18.05 -6.02 13.46
N ARG A 290 19.29 -6.45 13.75
CA ARG A 290 20.19 -5.71 14.63
C ARG A 290 20.83 -4.50 13.96
N ASP A 291 21.36 -4.66 12.75
CA ASP A 291 22.29 -3.69 12.16
C ASP A 291 21.63 -2.70 11.19
N LYS A 292 20.46 -3.04 10.62
CA LYS A 292 19.83 -2.27 9.53
C LYS A 292 18.42 -1.81 9.85
N LEU A 293 17.62 -2.67 10.45
CA LEU A 293 16.21 -2.41 10.71
C LEU A 293 15.98 -1.15 11.58
N PRO A 294 16.75 -0.87 12.65
CA PRO A 294 16.49 0.29 13.51
C PRO A 294 16.57 1.62 12.74
N GLY A 295 17.58 1.79 11.89
CA GLY A 295 17.74 2.99 11.06
C GLY A 295 16.64 3.14 10.01
N ARG A 296 16.17 2.04 9.42
CA ARG A 296 15.08 2.05 8.45
C ARG A 296 13.74 2.39 9.10
N LEU A 297 13.46 1.81 10.27
CA LEU A 297 12.25 2.09 11.04
C LEU A 297 12.23 3.54 11.56
N ALA A 298 13.37 4.05 12.04
CA ALA A 298 13.48 5.45 12.45
C ALA A 298 13.09 6.42 11.31
N GLN A 299 13.65 6.21 10.11
CA GLN A 299 13.30 7.01 8.92
C GLN A 299 11.81 6.87 8.55
N THR A 300 11.27 5.66 8.68
CA THR A 300 9.85 5.36 8.39
C THR A 300 8.94 6.09 9.35
N TYR A 301 9.16 5.99 10.66
CA TYR A 301 8.33 6.63 11.68
C TYR A 301 8.43 8.15 11.62
N ASP A 302 9.62 8.71 11.36
CA ASP A 302 9.79 10.14 11.13
C ASP A 302 9.11 10.61 9.84
N GLY A 303 9.08 9.76 8.82
CA GLY A 303 8.30 9.95 7.60
C GLY A 303 6.82 10.05 7.93
N ILE A 304 6.25 9.04 8.59
CA ILE A 304 4.83 9.00 8.95
C ILE A 304 4.47 10.23 9.81
N ARG A 305 5.23 10.52 10.89
CA ARG A 305 5.00 11.68 11.77
C ARG A 305 4.86 12.99 10.98
N ARG A 306 5.77 13.24 10.03
CA ARG A 306 5.78 14.47 9.23
C ARG A 306 4.56 14.62 8.33
N ASN A 307 3.87 13.52 8.02
CA ASN A 307 2.76 13.48 7.08
C ASN A 307 1.42 13.12 7.75
N SER A 308 1.44 12.84 9.06
CA SER A 308 0.27 12.54 9.87
C SER A 308 -0.15 13.68 10.79
N GLN A 309 0.44 14.87 10.66
CA GLN A 309 0.13 16.03 11.52
C GLN A 309 0.23 15.73 13.04
N GLY A 310 1.12 14.79 13.44
CA GLY A 310 1.32 14.43 14.85
C GLY A 310 0.32 13.42 15.44
N GLN A 311 -0.54 12.83 14.61
CA GLN A 311 -1.47 11.77 15.03
C GLN A 311 -0.73 10.55 15.61
N LYS A 312 -1.42 9.81 16.49
CA LYS A 312 -0.84 8.64 17.13
C LYS A 312 -0.56 7.54 16.10
N ILE A 313 0.69 7.08 16.06
CA ILE A 313 1.13 5.94 15.25
C ILE A 313 1.07 4.69 16.13
N VAL A 314 0.43 3.64 15.65
CA VAL A 314 0.32 2.35 16.32
C VAL A 314 1.08 1.33 15.47
N VAL A 315 2.30 1.02 15.89
CA VAL A 315 3.11 -0.01 15.24
C VAL A 315 2.63 -1.36 15.73
N VAL A 316 2.14 -2.18 14.81
CA VAL A 316 1.64 -3.51 15.12
C VAL A 316 2.72 -4.54 14.77
N GLY A 317 2.95 -5.45 15.71
CA GLY A 317 3.91 -6.53 15.58
C GLY A 317 3.49 -7.65 14.63
N TYR A 318 4.29 -8.71 14.60
CA TYR A 318 4.00 -9.96 13.91
C TYR A 318 3.71 -11.10 14.90
N PRO A 319 2.72 -11.97 14.61
CA PRO A 319 2.47 -13.16 15.41
C PRO A 319 3.58 -14.19 15.26
N SER A 320 3.78 -15.02 16.29
CA SER A 320 4.60 -16.22 16.13
C SER A 320 3.89 -17.20 15.20
N LEU A 321 4.54 -17.57 14.11
CA LEU A 321 3.99 -18.52 13.15
C LEU A 321 4.23 -19.97 13.59
N MET A 322 5.13 -20.20 14.55
CA MET A 322 5.57 -21.51 14.98
C MET A 322 5.23 -21.73 16.44
N THR A 323 4.73 -22.91 16.79
CA THR A 323 4.41 -23.23 18.18
C THR A 323 5.67 -23.28 19.05
N LYS A 324 5.58 -22.65 20.24
CA LYS A 324 6.62 -22.60 21.27
C LYS A 324 6.74 -23.89 22.08
N SER A 325 5.77 -24.79 21.96
CA SER A 325 5.70 -26.04 22.74
C SER A 325 6.07 -27.25 21.90
N ASP A 326 6.80 -28.18 22.50
CA ASP A 326 7.13 -29.50 21.91
C ASP A 326 6.10 -30.58 22.33
N PHE A 327 5.21 -30.27 23.28
CA PHE A 327 4.45 -31.26 24.05
C PHE A 327 3.30 -31.95 23.30
N ASN A 328 3.05 -31.60 22.04
CA ASN A 328 2.11 -32.26 21.15
C ASN A 328 2.45 -31.88 19.71
N LEU A 329 3.63 -32.27 19.20
CA LEU A 329 3.92 -32.12 17.77
C LEU A 329 2.86 -32.88 16.96
N PRO A 330 1.93 -32.22 16.27
CA PRO A 330 0.94 -32.93 15.49
C PRO A 330 1.68 -33.48 14.28
N LYS A 331 1.29 -34.67 13.83
CA LYS A 331 1.87 -35.45 12.72
C LYS A 331 1.99 -34.69 11.36
N HIS A 332 1.62 -33.40 11.31
CA HIS A 332 1.40 -32.58 10.11
C HIS A 332 2.60 -31.73 9.68
N CYS A 333 3.66 -31.57 10.49
CA CYS A 333 4.86 -30.81 10.13
C CYS A 333 6.18 -31.58 10.26
N VAL A 334 6.13 -32.89 9.99
CA VAL A 334 7.32 -33.77 9.98
C VAL A 334 8.45 -33.30 9.05
N TRP A 335 8.17 -32.37 8.13
CA TRP A 335 9.13 -31.80 7.19
C TRP A 335 9.98 -30.66 7.80
N LEU A 336 9.59 -30.06 8.93
CA LEU A 336 10.37 -29.04 9.61
C LEU A 336 11.00 -29.64 10.87
N ASP A 337 12.34 -29.68 10.91
CA ASP A 337 13.02 -30.22 12.07
C ASP A 337 12.81 -29.33 13.32
N PRO A 338 12.80 -29.91 14.54
CA PRO A 338 12.52 -29.17 15.77
C PRO A 338 13.48 -28.00 16.03
N VAL A 339 14.75 -28.11 15.61
CA VAL A 339 15.75 -27.06 15.83
C VAL A 339 15.48 -25.87 14.91
N SER A 340 15.24 -26.11 13.62
CA SER A 340 14.84 -25.06 12.66
C SER A 340 13.56 -24.35 13.11
N ARG A 341 12.59 -25.09 13.66
CA ARG A 341 11.37 -24.49 14.23
C ARG A 341 11.71 -23.55 15.39
N GLN A 342 12.54 -23.97 16.34
CA GLN A 342 12.93 -23.11 17.47
C GLN A 342 13.71 -21.87 17.00
N LEU A 343 14.53 -21.99 15.96
CA LEU A 343 15.21 -20.85 15.35
C LEU A 343 14.20 -19.82 14.81
N LEU A 344 13.11 -20.26 14.19
CA LEU A 344 12.05 -19.37 13.70
C LEU A 344 11.23 -18.73 14.83
N VAL A 345 10.95 -19.47 15.91
CA VAL A 345 10.31 -18.92 17.14
C VAL A 345 11.17 -17.80 17.73
N ASN A 346 12.48 -18.04 17.85
CA ASN A 346 13.43 -17.05 18.37
C ASN A 346 13.54 -15.86 17.42
N LEU A 347 13.57 -16.10 16.10
CA LEU A 347 13.65 -15.03 15.11
C LEU A 347 12.42 -14.12 15.14
N ALA A 348 11.21 -14.67 15.33
CA ALA A 348 10.00 -13.87 15.50
C ALA A 348 10.11 -12.97 16.74
N SER A 349 10.64 -13.50 17.84
CA SER A 349 10.89 -12.74 19.06
C SER A 349 11.95 -11.64 18.86
N ASP A 350 13.02 -11.93 18.12
CA ASP A 350 14.05 -10.95 17.77
C ASP A 350 13.49 -9.78 16.93
N LEU A 351 12.59 -10.08 15.98
CA LEU A 351 11.91 -9.07 15.16
C LEU A 351 11.00 -8.18 16.01
N GLU A 352 10.13 -8.77 16.84
CA GLU A 352 9.26 -8.05 17.78
C GLU A 352 10.08 -7.14 18.72
N ASN A 353 11.17 -7.66 19.28
CA ASN A 353 12.08 -6.90 20.13
C ASN A 353 12.76 -5.74 19.37
N GLY A 354 13.09 -5.93 18.09
CA GLY A 354 13.63 -4.88 17.22
C GLY A 354 12.61 -3.76 16.95
N LEU A 355 11.35 -4.13 16.65
CA LEU A 355 10.25 -3.19 16.46
C LEU A 355 9.96 -2.40 17.73
N SER A 356 9.78 -3.10 18.85
CA SER A 356 9.53 -2.53 20.17
C SER A 356 10.62 -1.55 20.61
N ARG A 357 11.90 -1.90 20.41
CA ARG A 357 13.03 -0.99 20.66
C ARG A 357 12.98 0.26 19.78
N SER A 358 12.74 0.08 18.48
CA SER A 358 12.69 1.20 17.53
C SER A 358 11.53 2.16 17.84
N VAL A 359 10.42 1.65 18.37
CA VAL A 359 9.31 2.47 18.87
C VAL A 359 9.71 3.24 20.14
N ARG A 360 10.36 2.59 21.11
CA ARG A 360 10.87 3.30 22.31
C ARG A 360 11.86 4.40 21.95
N ASP A 361 12.76 4.15 21.01
CA ASP A 361 13.72 5.16 20.52
C ASP A 361 13.00 6.33 19.81
N ALA A 362 11.85 6.07 19.17
CA ALA A 362 11.00 7.10 18.60
C ALA A 362 10.25 7.89 19.67
N GLN A 363 9.70 7.23 20.69
CA GLN A 363 9.06 7.87 21.84
C GLN A 363 10.04 8.79 22.57
N ALA A 364 11.28 8.35 22.79
CA ALA A 364 12.34 9.16 23.40
C ALA A 364 12.68 10.43 22.61
N ARG A 365 12.38 10.45 21.30
CA ARG A 365 12.51 11.62 20.41
C ARG A 365 11.22 12.44 20.28
N GLY A 366 10.21 12.15 21.10
CA GLY A 366 8.94 12.89 21.16
C GLY A 366 7.91 12.47 20.11
N LEU A 367 8.04 11.29 19.48
CA LEU A 367 6.99 10.80 18.58
C LEU A 367 5.78 10.30 19.41
N ASN A 368 4.57 10.68 19.00
CA ASN A 368 3.34 10.07 19.50
C ASN A 368 3.15 8.70 18.82
N ILE A 369 3.85 7.70 19.32
CA ILE A 369 3.90 6.35 18.74
C ILE A 369 3.80 5.31 19.84
N GLU A 370 3.11 4.21 19.56
CA GLU A 370 2.93 3.08 20.48
C GLU A 370 3.20 1.76 19.76
N TYR A 371 3.67 0.76 20.51
CA TYR A 371 3.91 -0.57 20.00
C TYR A 371 2.90 -1.57 20.54
N VAL A 372 2.33 -2.36 19.64
CA VAL A 372 1.34 -3.39 19.94
C VAL A 372 1.89 -4.73 19.48
N SER A 373 2.45 -5.51 20.41
CA SER A 373 2.92 -6.86 20.10
C SER A 373 1.77 -7.78 19.72
N THR A 374 1.94 -8.58 18.68
CA THR A 374 0.98 -9.62 18.29
C THR A 374 1.61 -11.02 18.42
N LEU A 375 2.82 -11.12 18.97
CA LEU A 375 3.61 -12.34 19.07
C LEU A 375 2.82 -13.55 19.60
N ASP A 376 1.98 -13.33 20.61
CA ASP A 376 1.20 -14.37 21.28
C ASP A 376 -0.26 -14.45 20.78
N SER A 377 -0.65 -13.67 19.78
CA SER A 377 -2.03 -13.67 19.28
C SER A 377 -2.44 -15.01 18.64
N PHE A 378 -1.48 -15.84 18.23
CA PHE A 378 -1.71 -17.19 17.68
C PHE A 378 -1.37 -18.31 18.66
N ALA A 379 -1.20 -18.02 19.96
CA ALA A 379 -0.84 -19.04 20.94
C ALA A 379 -1.82 -20.24 20.91
N GLY A 380 -1.32 -21.45 20.62
CA GLY A 380 -2.12 -22.67 20.48
C GLY A 380 -2.74 -22.89 19.10
N HIS A 381 -2.57 -21.93 18.19
CA HIS A 381 -3.11 -21.90 16.83
C HIS A 381 -2.02 -21.58 15.78
N GLU A 382 -0.75 -21.78 16.12
CA GLU A 382 0.36 -21.57 15.20
C GLU A 382 0.35 -22.61 14.07
N LEU A 383 1.27 -22.48 13.10
CA LEU A 383 1.48 -23.53 12.10
C LEU A 383 1.66 -24.88 12.80
N CYS A 384 1.19 -25.92 12.11
CA CYS A 384 1.30 -27.31 12.53
C CYS A 384 0.33 -27.72 13.64
N THR A 385 -0.41 -26.79 14.25
CA THR A 385 -1.54 -27.12 15.15
C THR A 385 -2.75 -27.63 14.35
N ALA A 386 -3.65 -28.36 15.02
CA ALA A 386 -4.86 -28.89 14.37
C ALA A 386 -5.83 -27.78 13.93
N ASP A 387 -5.84 -26.63 14.61
CA ASP A 387 -6.64 -25.45 14.29
C ASP A 387 -5.75 -24.23 14.00
N SER A 388 -4.88 -24.36 12.98
CA SER A 388 -3.92 -23.33 12.60
C SER A 388 -4.60 -22.06 12.07
N TYR A 389 -4.19 -20.91 12.60
CA TYR A 389 -4.56 -19.56 12.14
C TYR A 389 -3.69 -19.06 10.99
N VAL A 390 -2.72 -19.87 10.57
CA VAL A 390 -1.78 -19.57 9.51
C VAL A 390 -2.06 -20.49 8.32
N LYS A 391 -2.04 -19.94 7.10
CA LYS A 391 -2.12 -20.69 5.87
C LYS A 391 -0.95 -21.67 5.78
N SER A 392 -1.26 -22.96 5.57
CA SER A 392 -0.27 -24.02 5.53
C SER A 392 0.86 -23.76 4.54
N ILE A 393 2.09 -23.91 5.02
CA ILE A 393 3.30 -23.95 4.19
C ILE A 393 3.83 -25.38 4.21
N THR A 394 4.20 -25.89 3.05
CA THR A 394 4.78 -27.22 2.82
C THR A 394 5.80 -27.10 1.70
N PRO A 395 6.68 -28.09 1.49
CA PRO A 395 7.53 -28.10 0.31
C PRO A 395 6.78 -27.93 -1.02
N ALA A 396 5.56 -28.45 -1.12
CA ALA A 396 4.71 -28.32 -2.30
C ALA A 396 4.03 -26.93 -2.43
N SER A 397 3.85 -26.19 -1.33
CA SER A 397 3.15 -24.90 -1.31
C SER A 397 4.04 -23.70 -1.02
N ALA A 398 5.36 -23.86 -0.86
CA ALA A 398 6.23 -22.78 -0.43
C ALA A 398 6.44 -21.66 -1.47
N ASN A 399 6.12 -21.91 -2.75
CA ASN A 399 6.08 -20.89 -3.80
C ASN A 399 4.74 -20.13 -3.84
N ASN A 400 3.77 -20.50 -3.00
CA ASN A 400 2.51 -19.79 -2.87
C ASN A 400 2.72 -18.54 -2.00
N SER A 401 2.47 -17.35 -2.55
CA SER A 401 2.61 -16.09 -1.81
C SER A 401 1.71 -16.02 -0.57
N TYR A 402 0.62 -16.80 -0.56
CA TYR A 402 -0.32 -16.91 0.56
C TYR A 402 0.20 -17.75 1.72
N ALA A 403 1.22 -18.58 1.51
CA ALA A 403 1.73 -19.47 2.55
C ALA A 403 2.29 -18.67 3.73
N ALA A 404 2.18 -19.22 4.93
CA ALA A 404 2.66 -18.61 6.17
C ALA A 404 2.00 -17.27 6.56
N HIS A 405 0.90 -16.87 5.90
CA HIS A 405 0.12 -15.68 6.25
C HIS A 405 -1.15 -16.03 7.05
N PRO A 406 -1.71 -15.09 7.83
CA PRO A 406 -2.91 -15.34 8.61
C PRO A 406 -4.14 -15.57 7.71
N ILE A 407 -4.87 -16.66 7.96
CA ILE A 407 -6.24 -16.83 7.45
C ILE A 407 -7.21 -15.98 8.28
N LEU A 408 -8.52 -15.96 7.93
CA LEU A 408 -9.54 -15.19 8.65
C LEU A 408 -9.43 -15.28 10.18
N LYS A 409 -9.36 -16.48 10.76
CA LYS A 409 -9.23 -16.65 12.22
C LYS A 409 -7.98 -15.95 12.79
N GLY A 410 -6.86 -15.98 12.06
CA GLY A 410 -5.64 -15.26 12.43
C GLY A 410 -5.80 -13.75 12.29
N GLN A 411 -6.46 -13.28 11.23
CA GLN A 411 -6.78 -11.85 11.07
C GLN A 411 -7.68 -11.36 12.22
N GLU A 412 -8.67 -12.15 12.64
CA GLU A 412 -9.53 -11.88 13.80
C GLU A 412 -8.74 -11.84 15.11
N ALA A 413 -7.83 -12.80 15.32
CA ALA A 413 -6.98 -12.85 16.52
C ALA A 413 -6.06 -11.63 16.63
N MET A 414 -5.43 -11.23 15.52
CA MET A 414 -4.65 -9.98 15.45
C MET A 414 -5.54 -8.76 15.73
N ALA A 415 -6.72 -8.67 15.09
CA ALA A 415 -7.64 -7.56 15.29
C ALA A 415 -8.12 -7.45 16.74
N ASN A 416 -8.40 -8.57 17.42
CA ASN A 416 -8.76 -8.61 18.85
C ASN A 416 -7.63 -8.06 19.72
N ARG A 417 -6.41 -8.56 19.53
CA ARG A 417 -5.22 -8.15 20.28
C ARG A 417 -4.90 -6.66 20.08
N VAL A 418 -5.12 -6.13 18.87
CA VAL A 418 -4.93 -4.70 18.60
C VAL A 418 -6.07 -3.88 19.20
N ALA A 419 -7.32 -4.33 19.11
CA ALA A 419 -8.49 -3.64 19.67
C ALA A 419 -8.35 -3.40 21.19
N GLU A 420 -7.87 -4.40 21.93
CA GLU A 420 -7.56 -4.27 23.37
C GLU A 420 -6.58 -3.12 23.65
N SER A 421 -5.50 -3.04 22.86
CA SER A 421 -4.51 -1.97 23.00
C SER A 421 -5.07 -0.60 22.59
N ILE A 422 -5.85 -0.53 21.52
CA ILE A 422 -6.48 0.73 21.06
C ILE A 422 -7.42 1.30 22.13
N ARG A 423 -8.23 0.46 22.79
CA ARG A 423 -9.08 0.90 23.91
C ARG A 423 -8.24 1.35 25.11
N GLY A 424 -7.20 0.59 25.48
CA GLY A 424 -6.28 0.98 26.56
C GLY A 424 -5.57 2.30 26.33
N LEU A 425 -5.37 2.70 25.07
CA LEU A 425 -4.78 3.98 24.67
C LEU A 425 -5.78 5.14 24.61
N GLY A 426 -7.08 4.91 24.92
CA GLY A 426 -8.14 5.91 24.79
C GLY A 426 -8.43 6.32 23.35
N LEU A 427 -8.00 5.52 22.37
CA LEU A 427 -8.25 5.77 20.95
C LEU A 427 -9.64 5.28 20.51
N ALA A 428 -10.31 4.49 21.33
CA ALA A 428 -11.67 4.01 21.14
C ALA A 428 -12.39 3.89 22.49
N SER A 429 -13.72 3.94 22.43
CA SER A 429 -14.60 3.75 23.60
C SER A 429 -14.77 2.29 23.97
#